data_AF-A0A9X6SS53-F1
#
_entry.id   AF-A0A9X6SS53-F1
#
_cell.length_a   1.000
_cell.length_b   1.000
_cell.length_c   1.000
_cell.angle_alpha   90.00
_cell.angle_beta   90.00
_cell.angle_gamma   90.00
#
_symmetry.space_group_name_H-M   'P 1'
#
loop_
_entity.id
_entity.type
_entity.pdbx_description
1 polymer ?
#
loop_
_entity_poly.entity_id
_entity_poly.type
_entity_poly.pdbx_seq_one_letter_code
_entity_poly.pdbx_strand_id
1 'polypeptide(L)'
;MIKKILLGIMIVIIFQLSSTSSLKVIHPKTWSNQTIYDDKANISDVFHLDSRFYGGYFPHKTGIFYADLDFFAHKISHITAYAILSILILSNIKSRKHAFKRAWLGVVLIAFLDECNQYLVVGRTGLFLDVIVDSASAFIALLTVYTLWQLAMRNRQAITNTNGIKTVVKA
;
A
#
# COMPACT_ATOMS: atom_id res chain seq x y z
N MET A 1 -5.38 11.17 18.71
CA MET A 1 -4.39 10.17 19.17
C MET A 1 -4.63 8.82 18.52
N ILE A 2 -5.86 8.28 18.55
CA ILE A 2 -6.24 6.99 17.93
C ILE A 2 -5.74 6.81 16.48
N LYS A 3 -5.97 7.78 15.58
CA LYS A 3 -5.54 7.67 14.17
C LYS A 3 -4.03 7.51 13.97
N LYS A 4 -3.22 8.08 14.88
CA LYS A 4 -1.76 7.92 14.84
C LYS A 4 -1.34 6.54 15.32
N ILE A 5 -2.03 6.03 16.35
CA ILE A 5 -1.81 4.67 16.86
C ILE A 5 -2.16 3.64 15.78
N LEU A 6 -3.30 3.79 15.10
CA LEU A 6 -3.69 2.92 13.99
C LEU A 6 -2.69 2.94 12.84
N LEU A 7 -2.17 4.12 12.49
CA LEU A 7 -1.11 4.23 11.48
C LEU A 7 0.17 3.51 11.92
N GLY A 8 0.59 3.69 13.17
CA GLY A 8 1.76 3.00 13.72
C GLY A 8 1.60 1.48 13.71
N ILE A 9 0.44 0.98 14.18
CA ILE A 9 0.12 -0.45 14.18
C ILE A 9 0.14 -1.01 12.75
N MET A 10 -0.46 -0.31 11.79
CA MET A 10 -0.48 -0.74 10.39
C MET A 10 0.95 -0.88 9.83
N ILE A 11 1.81 0.11 10.07
CA ILE A 11 3.21 0.06 9.62
C ILE A 11 3.93 -1.12 10.27
N VAL A 12 3.76 -1.33 11.58
CA VAL A 12 4.37 -2.47 12.29
C VAL A 12 3.90 -3.81 11.71
N ILE A 13 2.60 -3.95 11.39
CA ILE A 13 2.06 -5.18 10.79
C ILE A 13 2.69 -5.44 9.43
N ILE A 14 2.78 -4.42 8.56
CA ILE A 14 3.37 -4.54 7.23
C ILE A 14 4.82 -5.02 7.34
N PHE A 15 5.65 -4.34 8.14
CA PHE A 15 7.06 -4.73 8.31
C PHE A 15 7.22 -6.08 9.00
N GLN A 16 6.37 -6.43 9.97
CA GLN A 16 6.42 -7.74 10.61
C GLN A 16 6.16 -8.87 9.60
N LEU A 17 5.10 -8.73 8.78
CA LEU A 17 4.77 -9.74 7.78
C LEU A 17 5.81 -9.77 6.66
N SER A 18 6.33 -8.61 6.25
CA SER A 18 7.42 -8.46 5.28
C SER A 18 8.68 -9.22 5.70
N SER A 19 9.05 -9.11 6.98
CA SER A 19 10.21 -9.80 7.55
C SER A 19 10.01 -11.29 7.79
N THR A 20 8.80 -11.83 7.59
CA THR A 20 8.54 -13.26 7.78
C THR A 20 9.03 -14.06 6.58
N SER A 21 10.00 -14.95 6.79
CA SER A 21 10.57 -15.80 5.74
C SER A 21 9.59 -16.86 5.23
N SER A 22 9.56 -17.03 3.91
CA SER A 22 8.73 -18.03 3.21
C SER A 22 7.23 -17.99 3.63
N LEU A 23 6.71 -16.80 3.91
CA LEU A 23 5.30 -16.61 4.30
C LEU A 23 4.38 -16.99 3.15
N LYS A 24 3.35 -17.75 3.47
CA LYS A 24 2.22 -18.05 2.57
C LYS A 24 0.97 -17.38 3.09
N VAL A 25 0.36 -16.49 2.31
CA VAL A 25 -0.86 -15.77 2.73
C VAL A 25 -1.99 -16.74 3.05
N ILE A 26 -2.09 -17.82 2.29
CA ILE A 26 -3.17 -18.82 2.44
C ILE A 26 -2.99 -19.68 3.70
N HIS A 27 -1.77 -19.75 4.26
CA HIS A 27 -1.46 -20.63 5.40
C HIS A 27 -1.03 -19.80 6.63
N PRO A 28 -1.95 -19.43 7.53
CA PRO A 28 -1.68 -18.55 8.67
C PRO A 28 -0.56 -19.05 9.61
N LYS A 29 -0.32 -20.37 9.65
CA LYS A 29 0.78 -20.95 10.44
C LYS A 29 2.16 -20.42 10.02
N THR A 30 2.29 -19.95 8.79
CA THR A 30 3.56 -19.41 8.25
C THR A 30 3.79 -17.95 8.63
N TRP A 31 2.77 -17.24 9.15
CA TRP A 31 2.87 -15.79 9.40
C TRP A 31 3.77 -15.43 10.57
N SER A 32 4.06 -16.41 11.44
CA SER A 32 4.96 -16.30 12.57
C SER A 32 6.29 -17.05 12.36
N ASN A 33 6.65 -17.35 11.11
CA ASN A 33 7.97 -17.91 10.83
C ASN A 33 9.07 -16.93 11.27
N GLN A 34 10.24 -17.47 11.60
CA GLN A 34 11.40 -16.65 11.94
C GLN A 34 11.93 -15.91 10.71
N THR A 35 12.47 -14.71 10.94
CA THR A 35 13.18 -13.94 9.92
C THR A 35 14.54 -14.56 9.69
N ILE A 36 14.76 -15.01 8.46
CA ILE A 36 16.03 -15.53 7.95
C ILE A 36 16.42 -14.63 6.78
N TYR A 37 17.63 -14.06 6.83
CA TYR A 37 18.18 -13.23 5.77
C TYR A 37 18.87 -14.09 4.71
N ASP A 38 18.76 -13.69 3.45
CA ASP A 38 19.39 -14.36 2.32
C ASP A 38 20.85 -13.88 2.21
N ASP A 39 21.81 -14.77 2.47
CA ASP A 39 23.24 -14.46 2.40
C ASP A 39 23.70 -14.00 1.00
N LYS A 40 22.90 -14.28 -0.04
CA LYS A 40 23.18 -13.84 -1.42
C LYS A 40 22.60 -12.48 -1.74
N ALA A 41 21.76 -11.92 -0.86
CA ALA A 41 21.10 -10.64 -1.05
C ALA A 41 21.96 -9.51 -0.49
N ASN A 42 22.33 -8.54 -1.32
CA ASN A 42 22.99 -7.34 -0.84
C ASN A 42 22.09 -6.12 -1.04
N ILE A 43 22.01 -5.25 -0.02
CA ILE A 43 21.21 -4.02 -0.13
C ILE A 43 21.71 -3.09 -1.25
N SER A 44 22.99 -3.20 -1.62
CA SER A 44 23.57 -2.47 -2.76
C SER A 44 22.88 -2.81 -4.08
N ASP A 45 22.33 -4.00 -4.22
CA ASP A 45 21.66 -4.48 -5.44
C ASP A 45 20.47 -3.61 -5.82
N VAL A 46 19.85 -2.93 -4.85
CA VAL A 46 18.77 -1.95 -5.07
C VAL A 46 19.23 -0.76 -5.91
N PHE A 47 20.53 -0.47 -5.97
CA PHE A 47 21.08 0.60 -6.80
C PHE A 47 21.57 0.12 -8.17
N HIS A 48 21.52 -1.19 -8.43
CA HIS A 48 21.99 -1.81 -9.67
C HIS A 48 20.80 -2.25 -10.53
N LEU A 49 20.59 -1.59 -11.68
CA LEU A 49 19.42 -1.83 -12.56
C LEU A 49 19.40 -3.24 -13.18
N ASP A 50 20.54 -3.91 -13.23
CA ASP A 50 20.72 -5.29 -13.69
C ASP A 50 20.47 -6.32 -12.58
N SER A 51 20.20 -5.89 -11.35
CA SER A 51 19.95 -6.79 -10.23
C SER A 51 18.58 -7.45 -10.28
N ARG A 52 18.40 -8.50 -9.47
CA ARG A 52 17.12 -9.21 -9.33
C ARG A 52 15.99 -8.31 -8.80
N PHE A 53 16.31 -7.18 -8.14
CA PHE A 53 15.33 -6.21 -7.63
C PHE A 53 14.52 -5.56 -8.77
N TYR A 54 15.15 -5.33 -9.92
CA TYR A 54 14.51 -4.78 -11.11
C TYR A 54 14.04 -5.86 -12.11
N GLY A 55 14.08 -7.13 -11.69
CA GLY A 55 13.59 -8.25 -12.48
C GLY A 55 12.07 -8.22 -12.69
N GLY A 56 11.61 -9.03 -13.66
CA GLY A 56 10.17 -9.28 -13.87
C GLY A 56 9.64 -10.43 -13.00
N TYR A 57 8.32 -10.52 -12.84
CA TYR A 57 7.68 -11.62 -12.11
C TYR A 57 7.99 -13.02 -12.69
N PHE A 58 8.24 -13.11 -14.01
CA PHE A 58 8.42 -14.37 -14.72
C PHE A 58 9.63 -14.31 -15.68
N PRO A 59 10.87 -14.44 -15.18
CA PRO A 59 12.05 -14.19 -16.00
C PRO A 59 12.41 -15.31 -17.01
N HIS A 60 11.76 -16.50 -17.01
CA HIS A 60 12.01 -17.53 -18.03
C HIS A 60 10.83 -18.50 -18.32
N LYS A 61 10.70 -18.91 -19.60
CA LYS A 61 9.74 -19.90 -20.11
C LYS A 61 10.17 -21.35 -19.76
N THR A 62 10.32 -21.70 -18.48
CA THR A 62 10.27 -23.09 -17.94
C THR A 62 10.78 -23.07 -16.49
N GLY A 63 9.87 -23.10 -15.50
CA GLY A 63 10.19 -23.12 -14.05
C GLY A 63 10.68 -21.76 -13.55
N ILE A 64 10.05 -21.07 -12.59
CA ILE A 64 9.87 -21.48 -11.19
C ILE A 64 8.56 -20.91 -10.59
N PHE A 65 7.75 -20.14 -11.33
CA PHE A 65 6.43 -19.67 -10.88
C PHE A 65 5.35 -19.97 -11.92
N TYR A 66 4.66 -21.10 -11.76
CA TYR A 66 3.24 -21.10 -12.09
C TYR A 66 2.62 -20.04 -11.19
N ALA A 67 1.85 -19.09 -11.73
CA ALA A 67 1.14 -18.12 -10.90
C ALA A 67 0.20 -18.90 -9.97
N ASP A 68 0.68 -19.16 -8.76
CA ASP A 68 -0.03 -19.96 -7.77
C ASP A 68 -1.00 -19.06 -7.01
N LEU A 69 -1.95 -19.69 -6.32
CA LEU A 69 -2.92 -18.95 -5.53
C LEU A 69 -2.24 -18.08 -4.47
N ASP A 70 -1.07 -18.48 -3.97
CA ASP A 70 -0.33 -17.73 -2.96
C ASP A 70 0.23 -16.43 -3.53
N PHE A 71 0.79 -16.43 -4.74
CA PHE A 71 1.23 -15.24 -5.45
C PHE A 71 0.10 -14.21 -5.57
N PHE A 72 -1.08 -14.61 -6.05
CA PHE A 72 -2.22 -13.70 -6.15
C PHE A 72 -2.70 -13.22 -4.77
N ALA A 73 -2.68 -14.09 -3.77
CA ALA A 73 -3.04 -13.72 -2.41
C ALA A 73 -2.07 -12.68 -1.81
N HIS A 74 -0.76 -12.78 -2.08
CA HIS A 74 0.22 -11.75 -1.72
C HIS A 74 -0.10 -10.42 -2.41
N LYS A 75 -0.36 -10.42 -3.72
CA LYS A 75 -0.68 -9.17 -4.45
C LYS A 75 -1.95 -8.52 -3.92
N ILE A 76 -3.01 -9.28 -3.68
CA ILE A 76 -4.26 -8.75 -3.12
C ILE A 76 -4.04 -8.21 -1.69
N SER A 77 -3.26 -8.92 -0.87
CA SER A 77 -2.93 -8.50 0.49
C SER A 77 -2.19 -7.17 0.50
N HIS A 78 -1.14 -7.05 -0.32
CA HIS A 78 -0.35 -5.83 -0.52
C HIS A 78 -1.21 -4.66 -1.02
N ILE A 79 -1.94 -4.85 -2.13
CA ILE A 79 -2.85 -3.84 -2.70
C ILE A 79 -3.83 -3.33 -1.63
N THR A 80 -4.40 -4.23 -0.83
CA THR A 80 -5.35 -3.87 0.22
C THR A 80 -4.67 -3.13 1.37
N ALA A 81 -3.52 -3.62 1.85
CA ALA A 81 -2.77 -3.03 2.95
C ALA A 81 -2.33 -1.60 2.60
N TYR A 82 -1.76 -1.40 1.41
CA TYR A 82 -1.28 -0.09 0.95
C TYR A 82 -2.41 0.88 0.59
N ALA A 83 -3.54 0.39 0.09
CA ALA A 83 -4.76 1.19 -0.04
C ALA A 83 -5.22 1.72 1.33
N ILE A 84 -5.31 0.88 2.36
CA ILE A 84 -5.70 1.30 3.71
C ILE A 84 -4.66 2.24 4.33
N LEU A 85 -3.37 1.94 4.16
CA LEU A 85 -2.26 2.77 4.64
C LEU A 85 -2.36 4.19 4.07
N SER A 86 -2.66 4.33 2.78
CA SER A 86 -2.79 5.64 2.13
C SER A 86 -3.89 6.50 2.77
N ILE A 87 -5.04 5.89 3.11
CA ILE A 87 -6.16 6.55 3.78
C ILE A 87 -5.78 6.92 5.22
N LEU A 88 -5.10 6.03 5.93
CA LEU A 88 -4.61 6.30 7.29
C LEU A 88 -3.60 7.46 7.31
N ILE A 89 -2.64 7.50 6.39
CA ILE A 89 -1.70 8.61 6.25
C ILE A 89 -2.46 9.90 5.96
N LEU A 90 -3.35 9.91 4.95
CA LEU A 90 -4.17 11.07 4.61
C LEU A 90 -4.96 11.59 5.83
N SER A 91 -5.52 10.69 6.63
CA SER A 91 -6.31 11.04 7.82
C SER A 91 -5.50 11.71 8.95
N ASN A 92 -4.17 11.56 8.92
CA ASN A 92 -3.23 12.13 9.89
C ASN A 92 -2.57 13.44 9.40
N ILE A 93 -2.75 13.82 8.13
CA ILE A 93 -2.24 15.09 7.59
C ILE A 93 -3.16 16.25 8.02
N LYS A 94 -2.61 17.18 8.82
CA LYS A 94 -3.36 18.36 9.30
C LYS A 94 -3.63 19.39 8.20
N SER A 95 -2.64 19.67 7.36
CA SER A 95 -2.75 20.69 6.31
C SER A 95 -3.38 20.09 5.06
N ARG A 96 -4.48 20.70 4.60
CA ARG A 96 -5.18 20.26 3.37
C ARG A 96 -4.36 20.53 2.10
N LYS A 97 -3.41 21.48 2.14
CA LYS A 97 -2.57 21.83 1.00
C LYS A 97 -1.73 20.61 0.59
N HIS A 98 -1.97 20.12 -0.63
CA HIS A 98 -1.32 18.94 -1.20
C HIS A 98 -1.43 17.66 -0.34
N ALA A 99 -2.47 17.53 0.50
CA ALA A 99 -2.60 16.40 1.42
C ALA A 99 -2.57 15.03 0.71
N PHE A 100 -3.29 14.90 -0.41
CA PHE A 100 -3.31 13.68 -1.22
C PHE A 100 -1.94 13.35 -1.81
N LYS A 101 -1.23 14.34 -2.38
CA LYS A 101 0.13 14.16 -2.91
C LYS A 101 1.10 13.72 -1.81
N ARG A 102 1.04 14.35 -0.64
CA ARG A 102 1.89 14.00 0.51
C ARG A 102 1.59 12.61 1.05
N ALA A 103 0.32 12.22 1.10
CA ALA A 103 -0.09 10.88 1.53
C ALA A 103 0.44 9.83 0.55
N TRP A 104 0.27 10.06 -0.74
CA TRP A 104 0.78 9.17 -1.78
C TRP A 104 2.30 9.02 -1.74
N LEU A 105 3.06 10.13 -1.67
CA LEU A 105 4.52 10.07 -1.53
C LEU A 105 4.96 9.34 -0.27
N GLY A 106 4.23 9.49 0.84
CA GLY A 106 4.47 8.73 2.07
C GLY A 106 4.31 7.23 1.86
N VAL A 107 3.30 6.80 1.11
CA VAL A 107 3.12 5.39 0.77
C VAL A 107 4.22 4.89 -0.17
N VAL A 108 4.58 5.65 -1.21
CA VAL A 108 5.68 5.28 -2.13
C VAL A 108 6.97 4.99 -1.34
N LEU A 109 7.29 5.83 -0.36
CA LEU A 109 8.46 5.63 0.51
C LEU A 109 8.33 4.37 1.37
N ILE A 110 7.17 4.12 1.97
CA ILE A 110 6.96 2.92 2.80
C ILE A 110 7.01 1.65 1.95
N ALA A 111 6.37 1.64 0.78
CA ALA A 111 6.40 0.52 -0.16
C ALA A 111 7.82 0.22 -0.65
N PHE A 112 8.60 1.27 -0.96
CA PHE A 112 10.00 1.09 -1.32
C PHE A 112 10.83 0.46 -0.20
N LEU A 113 10.66 0.94 1.04
CA LEU A 113 11.36 0.37 2.21
C LEU A 113 10.92 -1.07 2.50
N ASP A 114 9.65 -1.38 2.31
CA ASP A 114 9.11 -2.74 2.44
C ASP A 114 9.77 -3.68 1.42
N GLU A 115 9.79 -3.32 0.14
CA GLU A 115 10.42 -4.16 -0.90
C GLU A 115 11.93 -4.29 -0.70
N CYS A 116 12.60 -3.25 -0.20
CA CYS A 116 14.01 -3.35 0.21
C CYS A 116 14.21 -4.34 1.37
N ASN A 117 13.31 -4.36 2.34
CA ASN A 117 13.33 -5.31 3.44
C ASN A 117 13.08 -6.74 2.92
N GLN A 118 12.04 -6.93 2.11
CA GLN A 118 11.70 -8.22 1.50
C GLN A 118 12.83 -8.77 0.65
N TYR A 119 13.56 -7.91 -0.08
CA TYR A 119 14.69 -8.31 -0.90
C TYR A 119 15.77 -9.06 -0.12
N LEU A 120 15.94 -8.74 1.17
CA LEU A 120 16.93 -9.36 2.05
C LEU A 120 16.42 -10.63 2.72
N VAL A 121 15.13 -10.96 2.64
CA VAL A 121 14.50 -12.04 3.41
C VAL A 121 14.36 -13.30 2.56
N VAL A 122 14.75 -14.45 3.11
CA VAL A 122 14.64 -15.74 2.40
C VAL A 122 13.20 -16.09 2.07
N GLY A 123 12.97 -16.51 0.82
CA GLY A 123 11.64 -16.89 0.32
C GLY A 123 10.74 -15.68 0.04
N ARG A 124 11.31 -14.48 0.01
CA ARG A 124 10.67 -13.25 -0.46
C ARG A 124 11.36 -12.76 -1.73
N THR A 125 10.60 -12.07 -2.59
CA THR A 125 11.09 -11.67 -3.91
C THR A 125 11.64 -10.26 -3.95
N GLY A 126 11.09 -9.32 -3.16
CA GLY A 126 11.52 -7.91 -3.11
C GLY A 126 11.71 -7.30 -4.49
N LEU A 127 10.66 -6.75 -5.11
CA LEU A 127 10.72 -6.25 -6.49
C LEU A 127 10.39 -4.76 -6.58
N PHE A 128 11.12 -4.03 -7.41
CA PHE A 128 10.77 -2.66 -7.75
C PHE A 128 9.37 -2.57 -8.40
N LEU A 129 8.97 -3.60 -9.15
CA LEU A 129 7.64 -3.67 -9.74
C LEU A 129 6.54 -3.71 -8.68
N ASP A 130 6.81 -4.29 -7.50
CA ASP A 130 5.87 -4.31 -6.37
C ASP A 130 5.72 -2.93 -5.75
N VAL A 131 6.79 -2.13 -5.67
CA VAL A 131 6.72 -0.71 -5.27
C VAL A 131 5.76 0.06 -6.18
N ILE A 132 5.78 -0.21 -7.50
CA ILE A 132 4.88 0.43 -8.46
C ILE A 132 3.44 -0.01 -8.21
N VAL A 133 3.18 -1.31 -8.04
CA VAL A 133 1.84 -1.85 -7.80
C VAL A 133 1.24 -1.29 -6.51
N ASP A 134 2.03 -1.25 -5.43
CA ASP A 134 1.59 -0.73 -4.12
C ASP A 134 1.39 0.78 -4.14
N SER A 135 2.21 1.50 -4.89
CA SER A 135 2.02 2.94 -5.12
C SER A 135 0.77 3.23 -5.95
N ALA A 136 0.46 2.37 -6.94
CA ALA A 136 -0.73 2.50 -7.77
C ALA A 136 -2.02 2.20 -6.98
N SER A 137 -2.01 1.18 -6.13
CA SER A 137 -3.15 0.86 -5.25
C SER A 137 -3.47 2.02 -4.30
N ALA A 138 -2.45 2.61 -3.69
CA ALA A 138 -2.57 3.81 -2.87
C ALA A 138 -3.14 5.00 -3.65
N PHE A 139 -2.68 5.21 -4.89
CA PHE A 139 -3.21 6.27 -5.74
C PHE A 139 -4.70 6.09 -6.03
N ILE A 140 -5.12 4.87 -6.39
CA ILE A 140 -6.53 4.55 -6.69
C ILE A 140 -7.40 4.75 -5.43
N ALA A 141 -6.94 4.32 -4.27
CA ALA A 141 -7.66 4.52 -3.00
C ALA A 141 -7.82 6.02 -2.67
N LEU A 142 -6.75 6.79 -2.81
CA LEU A 142 -6.76 8.24 -2.60
C LEU A 142 -7.66 8.96 -3.60
N LEU A 143 -7.64 8.57 -4.87
CA LEU A 143 -8.52 9.11 -5.90
C LEU A 143 -9.99 8.82 -5.58
N THR A 144 -10.29 7.60 -5.13
CA THR A 144 -11.64 7.20 -4.70
C THR A 144 -12.12 8.04 -3.52
N VAL A 145 -11.27 8.28 -2.51
CA VAL A 145 -11.62 9.17 -1.39
C VAL A 145 -11.86 10.59 -1.88
N TYR A 146 -11.06 11.09 -2.82
CA TYR A 146 -11.22 12.42 -3.39
C TYR A 146 -12.55 12.57 -4.13
N THR A 147 -12.90 11.62 -5.00
CA THR A 147 -14.15 11.68 -5.78
C THR A 147 -15.38 11.59 -4.87
N LEU A 148 -15.38 10.68 -3.89
CA LEU A 148 -16.47 10.58 -2.91
C LEU A 148 -16.63 11.85 -2.08
N TRP A 149 -15.52 12.47 -1.68
CA TRP A 149 -15.56 13.74 -0.96
C TRP A 149 -16.17 14.87 -1.80
N GLN A 150 -15.79 14.98 -3.07
CA GLN A 150 -16.35 15.96 -4.00
C GLN A 150 -17.86 15.76 -4.21
N LEU A 151 -18.30 14.51 -4.42
CA LEU A 151 -19.72 14.18 -4.57
C LEU A 151 -20.52 14.55 -3.30
N ALA A 152 -19.99 14.23 -2.12
CA ALA A 152 -20.63 14.59 -0.85
C ALA A 152 -20.75 16.11 -0.66
N MET A 153 -19.74 16.89 -1.07
CA MET A 153 -19.78 18.34 -0.98
C MET A 153 -20.79 18.97 -1.94
N ARG A 154 -20.91 18.44 -3.18
CA ARG A 154 -21.93 18.89 -4.15
C ARG A 154 -23.34 18.67 -3.62
N ASN A 155 -23.62 17.49 -3.04
CA ASN A 155 -24.92 17.18 -2.46
C ASN A 155 -25.27 18.09 -1.27
N ARG A 156 -24.28 18.43 -0.42
CA ARG A 156 -24.50 19.38 0.69
C ARG A 156 -24.91 20.77 0.20
N GLN A 157 -24.25 21.28 -0.85
CA GLN A 157 -24.58 22.58 -1.45
C GLN A 157 -25.99 22.61 -2.05
N ALA A 158 -26.41 21.53 -2.72
CA ALA A 158 -27.76 21.41 -3.26
C ALA A 158 -28.85 21.43 -2.17
N ILE A 159 -28.61 20.72 -1.05
CA ILE A 159 -29.53 20.70 0.10
C ILE A 159 -29.60 22.10 0.76
N THR A 160 -28.46 22.76 0.99
CA THR A 160 -28.46 24.11 1.59
C THR A 160 -29.19 25.12 0.72
N ASN A 161 -29.01 25.07 -0.60
CA ASN A 161 -29.71 25.95 -1.54
C ASN A 161 -31.23 25.71 -1.53
N THR A 162 -31.66 24.44 -1.51
CA THR A 162 -33.08 24.08 -1.48
C THR A 162 -33.77 24.54 -0.19
N ASN A 163 -33.09 24.39 0.96
CA ASN A 163 -33.63 24.85 2.24
C ASN A 163 -33.70 26.39 2.31
N GLY A 164 -32.69 27.09 1.79
CA GLY A 164 -32.72 28.56 1.70
C GLY A 164 -33.90 29.10 0.89
N ILE A 165 -34.19 28.49 -0.27
CA ILE A 165 -35.35 28.86 -1.10
C ILE A 165 -36.66 28.65 -0.34
N LYS A 166 -36.83 27.52 0.36
CA LYS A 166 -38.04 27.24 1.15
C LYS A 166 -38.25 28.23 2.30
N THR A 167 -37.19 28.76 2.90
CA THR A 167 -37.29 29.77 3.95
C THR A 167 -37.74 31.13 3.40
N VAL A 168 -37.22 31.55 2.24
CA VAL A 168 -37.60 32.82 1.60
C VAL A 168 -39.06 32.81 1.15
N VAL A 169 -39.56 31.70 0.60
CA VAL A 169 -40.95 31.58 0.13
C VAL A 169 -41.98 31.57 1.27
N LYS A 170 -41.55 31.31 2.52
CA LYS A 170 -42.43 31.28 3.70
C LYS A 170 -42.46 32.59 4.50
N ALA A 171 -41.62 33.57 4.17
CA ALA A 171 -41.57 34.89 4.80
C ALA A 171 -42.43 35.90 4.02
#